data_AF-A0A6G3XMV5-F1
#
_entry.id   AF-A0A6G3XMV5-F1
#
_cell.length_a   1.000
_cell.length_b   1.000
_cell.length_c   1.000
_cell.angle_alpha   90.00
_cell.angle_beta   90.00
_cell.angle_gamma   90.00
#
_symmetry.space_group_name_H-M   'P 1'
#
loop_
_entity.id
_entity.type
_entity.pdbx_description
1 polymer ?
#
loop_
_entity_poly.entity_id
_entity_poly.type
_entity_poly.pdbx_seq_one_letter_code
_entity_poly.pdbx_strand_id
1 'polypeptide(L)' 'MAQQVQGVIAPGKNEPVRVETIVIPDPGPGEAVVKIQACGVCHTDLHYKQGGINDE' A
#
# COMPACT_ATOMS: atom_id res chain seq x y z
N MET A 1 -17.62 5.98 -5.73
CA MET A 1 -18.12 5.01 -4.73
C MET A 1 -16.94 4.25 -4.18
N ALA A 2 -16.90 4.04 -2.86
CA ALA A 2 -15.89 3.20 -2.24
C ALA A 2 -15.86 1.81 -2.90
N GLN A 3 -14.66 1.28 -3.13
CA GLN A 3 -14.45 0.05 -3.90
C GLN A 3 -13.50 -0.89 -3.17
N GLN A 4 -13.76 -2.19 -3.29
CA GLN A 4 -12.90 -3.24 -2.74
C GLN A 4 -11.91 -3.71 -3.80
N VAL A 5 -10.63 -3.74 -3.45
CA VAL A 5 -9.54 -4.19 -4.33
C VAL A 5 -8.58 -5.09 -3.56
N GLN A 6 -7.78 -5.90 -4.28
CA GLN A 6 -6.69 -6.67 -3.67
C GLN A 6 -5.43 -5.79 -3.60
N GLY A 7 -4.77 -5.79 -2.44
CA GLY A 7 -3.50 -5.09 -2.21
C GLY A 7 -2.51 -5.95 -1.44
N VAL A 8 -1.21 -5.64 -1.57
CA VAL A 8 -0.16 -6.28 -0.76
C VAL A 8 0.09 -5.42 0.47
N ILE A 9 -0.13 -6.00 1.66
CA ILE A 9 -0.05 -5.30 2.94
C ILE A 9 1.15 -5.81 3.74
N ALA A 10 1.95 -4.87 4.25
CA ALA A 10 2.93 -5.09 5.30
C ALA A 10 2.29 -4.70 6.64
N PRO A 11 1.78 -5.67 7.43
CA PRO A 11 0.93 -5.39 8.59
C PRO A 11 1.70 -4.84 9.80
N GLY A 12 3.01 -5.01 9.83
CA GLY A 12 3.88 -4.57 10.92
C GLY A 12 5.36 -4.71 10.58
N LYS A 13 6.21 -4.08 11.41
CA LYS A 13 7.67 -4.13 11.24
C LYS A 13 8.14 -5.58 11.20
N ASN A 14 8.84 -5.93 10.13
CA ASN A 14 9.37 -7.26 9.86
C ASN A 14 8.34 -8.39 9.66
N GLU A 15 7.04 -8.12 9.71
CA GLU A 15 6.02 -9.15 9.46
C GLU A 15 5.98 -9.57 7.98
N PRO A 16 5.53 -10.81 7.68
CA PRO A 16 5.33 -11.24 6.31
C PRO A 16 4.28 -10.39 5.59
N VAL A 17 4.56 -10.02 4.34
CA VAL A 17 3.56 -9.38 3.49
C VAL A 17 2.49 -10.37 3.09
N ARG A 18 1.25 -9.90 2.94
CA ARG A 18 0.12 -10.73 2.52
C ARG A 18 -0.81 -9.96 1.60
N VAL A 19 -1.49 -10.69 0.73
CA VAL A 19 -2.51 -10.12 -0.15
C VAL A 19 -3.82 -10.04 0.63
N GLU A 20 -4.40 -8.85 0.70
CA GLU A 20 -5.65 -8.58 1.41
C GLU A 20 -6.61 -7.77 0.56
N THR A 21 -7.91 -7.95 0.81
CA THR A 21 -8.94 -7.04 0.30
C THR A 21 -8.92 -5.75 1.11
N ILE A 22 -8.73 -4.62 0.45
CA ILE A 22 -8.78 -3.28 1.04
C ILE A 22 -9.90 -2.45 0.43
N VAL A 23 -10.39 -1.46 1.19
CA VAL A 23 -11.37 -0.47 0.71
C VAL A 23 -10.63 0.79 0.29
N ILE A 24 -10.80 1.18 -0.97
CA ILE A 24 -10.38 2.50 -1.46
C ILE A 24 -11.54 3.47 -1.22
N PRO A 25 -11.34 4.55 -0.44
CA PRO A 25 -12.38 5.55 -0.20
C PRO A 25 -12.71 6.34 -1.47
N ASP A 26 -13.78 7.13 -1.41
CA ASP A 26 -14.10 8.08 -2.46
C ASP A 26 -13.03 9.19 -2.55
N PRO A 27 -12.60 9.59 -3.76
CA PRO A 27 -11.58 10.61 -3.92
C PRO A 27 -12.10 11.97 -3.43
N GLY A 28 -11.24 12.71 -2.72
CA GLY A 28 -11.50 14.10 -2.34
C GLY A 28 -11.34 15.09 -3.50
N PRO A 29 -11.56 16.40 -3.25
CA PRO A 29 -11.33 17.44 -4.25
C PRO A 29 -9.87 17.43 -4.76
N GLY A 30 -9.70 17.24 -6.07
CA GLY A 30 -8.37 17.21 -6.71
C GLY A 30 -7.71 15.83 -6.75
N GLU A 31 -8.33 14.79 -6.19
CA GLU A 31 -7.82 13.42 -6.22
C GLU A 31 -8.42 12.62 -7.39
N ALA A 32 -7.69 11.60 -7.83
CA ALA A 32 -8.16 10.65 -8.84
C ALA A 32 -7.93 9.22 -8.37
N VAL A 33 -8.90 8.36 -8.70
CA VAL A 33 -8.78 6.92 -8.50
C VAL A 33 -8.13 6.31 -9.73
N VAL A 34 -7.04 5.58 -9.55
CA VAL A 34 -6.28 4.94 -10.64
C VAL A 34 -6.28 3.43 -10.51
N LYS A 35 -6.58 2.73 -11.61
CA LYS A 35 -6.42 1.28 -11.71
C LYS A 35 -4.97 0.92 -12.05
N ILE A 36 -4.22 0.48 -11.04
CA ILE A 36 -2.83 0.05 -11.20
C ILE A 36 -2.74 -1.18 -12.11
N GLN A 37 -1.91 -1.11 -13.16
CA GLN A 37 -1.64 -2.25 -14.07
C GLN A 37 -0.39 -3.04 -13.64
N ALA A 38 0.62 -2.33 -13.14
CA ALA A 38 1.87 -2.90 -12.65
C ALA A 38 2.45 -1.98 -11.56
N CYS A 39 3.22 -2.56 -10.64
CA CYS A 39 3.92 -1.83 -9.59
C CYS A 39 5.37 -2.33 -9.55
N GLY A 40 6.34 -1.41 -9.59
CA GLY A 40 7.74 -1.74 -9.38
C GLY A 40 8.03 -1.89 -7.89
N VAL A 41 8.87 -2.85 -7.53
CA VAL A 41 9.33 -3.04 -6.15
C VAL A 41 10.80 -2.66 -6.05
N CYS A 42 11.11 -1.68 -5.21
CA CYS A 42 12.43 -1.14 -5.00
C CYS A 42 12.99 -1.58 -3.64
N HIS A 43 14.30 -1.40 -3.44
CA HIS A 43 14.94 -1.66 -2.14
C HIS A 43 14.38 -0.75 -1.01
N THR A 44 13.90 0.45 -1.35
CA THR A 44 13.25 1.35 -0.39
C THR A 44 12.00 0.71 0.23
N ASP A 45 11.25 -0.09 -0.52
CA ASP A 45 10.06 -0.78 0.00
C ASP A 45 10.44 -1.80 1.08
N LEU A 46 11.58 -2.48 0.90
CA LEU A 46 12.13 -3.38 1.91
C LEU A 46 12.52 -2.62 3.18
N HIS A 47 13.14 -1.44 3.05
CA HIS A 47 13.50 -0.61 4.20
C HIS A 47 12.26 -0.13 4.98
N TYR A 48 11.18 0.25 4.29
CA TYR A 48 9.90 0.55 4.94
C TYR A 48 9.35 -0.68 5.68
N LYS A 49 9.32 -1.86 5.03
CA LYS A 49 8.87 -3.11 5.66
C LYS A 49 9.67 -3.47 6.91
N GLN A 50 10.96 -3.16 6.92
CA GLN A 50 11.86 -3.42 8.05
C GLN A 50 11.80 -2.33 9.12
N GLY A 51 11.05 -1.24 8.90
CA GLY A 51 10.97 -0.09 9.79
C GLY A 51 12.27 0.70 9.87
N GLY A 52 13.09 0.69 8.81
CA GLY A 52 14.33 1.46 8.69
C GLY A 52 14.13 2.89 8.17
N ILE A 53 12.91 3.23 7.74
CA ILE A 53 12.48 4.60 7.39
C ILE A 53 11.30 4.93 8.30
N ASN A 54 11.52 5.82 9.26
CA ASN A 54 10.53 6.29 10.24
C ASN A 54 10.95 7.68 10.77
N ASP A 55 10.08 8.31 11.56
CA ASP A 55 10.31 9.65 12.16
C ASP A 55 10.83 9.58 13.61
N GLU A 56 11.29 8.41 14.07
CA GLU A 56 11.91 8.22 15.41
C GLU A 56 13.40 8.61 15.43
#